data_AF-A0A0D6AE58-F1
#
_entry.id   AF-A0A0D6AE58-F1
#
_cell.length_a   1.000
_cell.length_b   1.000
_cell.length_c   1.000
_cell.angle_alpha   90.00
_cell.angle_beta   90.00
_cell.angle_gamma   90.00
#
_symmetry.space_group_name_H-M   'P 1'
#
loop_
_entity.id
_entity.type
_entity.pdbx_description
1 polymer ?
#
loop_
_entity_poly.entity_id
_entity_poly.type
_entity_poly.pdbx_seq_one_letter_code
_entity_poly.pdbx_strand_id
1 'polypeptide(L)'
;MENFEEIKTRLRKKWLQYYKHNRKWINKYCQENCFVSVQGSLEGETWGTGERSLDDKRFSEVHPPSELIIGVITALEPLLAQYWLTAFVDLYANKEKILVALGLNFDPELELKKIEQKNWESQQLVIEPEVVLDDNIPHEKRYLSTQ
;
A
#
# COMPACT_ATOMS: atom_id res chain seq x y z
N MET A 1 -6.28 -26.42 1.36
CA MET A 1 -6.15 -25.73 0.06
C MET A 1 -6.27 -24.26 0.35
N GLU A 2 -5.33 -23.45 -0.14
CA GLU A 2 -5.42 -21.99 -0.03
C GLU A 2 -6.60 -21.50 -0.88
N ASN A 3 -7.42 -20.60 -0.36
CA ASN A 3 -8.54 -20.03 -1.09
C ASN A 3 -8.11 -18.81 -1.93
N PHE A 4 -8.98 -18.31 -2.81
CA PHE A 4 -8.63 -17.22 -3.72
C PHE A 4 -8.28 -15.90 -3.01
N GLU A 5 -8.93 -15.58 -1.89
CA GLU A 5 -8.65 -14.36 -1.12
C GLU A 5 -7.32 -14.43 -0.35
N GLU A 6 -6.96 -15.62 0.13
CA GLU A 6 -5.65 -15.90 0.70
C GLU A 6 -4.55 -15.73 -0.36
N ILE A 7 -4.79 -16.22 -1.58
CA ILE A 7 -3.89 -16.00 -2.72
C ILE A 7 -3.71 -14.50 -2.99
N LYS A 8 -4.79 -13.73 -3.16
CA LYS A 8 -4.71 -12.26 -3.39
C LYS A 8 -3.89 -11.57 -2.31
N THR A 9 -4.14 -11.91 -1.05
CA THR A 9 -3.43 -11.34 0.11
C THR A 9 -1.94 -11.63 0.04
N ARG A 10 -1.57 -12.87 -0.29
CA ARG A 10 -0.19 -13.30 -0.46
C ARG A 10 0.50 -12.58 -1.62
N LEU A 11 -0.16 -12.46 -2.78
CA LEU A 11 0.38 -11.76 -3.94
C LEU A 11 0.60 -10.27 -3.66
N ARG A 12 -0.38 -9.61 -3.03
CA ARG A 12 -0.27 -8.22 -2.58
C ARG A 12 0.94 -8.01 -1.68
N LYS A 13 1.13 -8.90 -0.70
CA LYS A 13 2.27 -8.83 0.23
C LYS A 13 3.61 -8.98 -0.51
N LYS A 14 3.72 -9.97 -1.41
CA LYS A 14 4.94 -10.19 -2.19
C LYS A 14 5.24 -9.02 -3.12
N TRP A 15 4.22 -8.48 -3.79
CA TRP A 15 4.35 -7.30 -4.64
C TRP A 15 4.87 -6.10 -3.84
N LEU A 16 4.23 -5.76 -2.72
CA LEU A 16 4.65 -4.64 -1.86
C LEU A 16 6.07 -4.82 -1.33
N GLN A 17 6.45 -6.04 -0.93
CA GLN A 17 7.81 -6.32 -0.50
C GLN A 17 8.81 -6.12 -1.62
N TYR A 18 8.54 -6.67 -2.82
CA TYR A 18 9.40 -6.47 -3.98
C TYR A 18 9.53 -4.99 -4.32
N TYR A 19 8.41 -4.28 -4.41
CA TYR A 19 8.37 -2.85 -4.68
C TYR A 19 9.19 -2.07 -3.65
N LYS A 20 9.04 -2.34 -2.35
CA LYS A 20 9.82 -1.68 -1.28
C LYS A 20 11.34 -1.81 -1.49
N HIS A 21 11.83 -3.01 -1.82
CA HIS A 21 13.27 -3.24 -2.05
C HIS A 21 13.77 -2.63 -3.35
N ASN A 22 12.88 -2.48 -4.34
CA ASN A 22 13.19 -2.05 -5.70
C ASN A 22 12.71 -0.62 -6.01
N ARG A 23 12.20 0.08 -4.99
CA ARG A 23 11.43 1.32 -5.09
C ARG A 23 12.14 2.38 -5.93
N LYS A 24 13.45 2.52 -5.76
CA LYS A 24 14.25 3.54 -6.46
C LYS A 24 14.21 3.39 -7.98
N TRP A 25 14.46 2.20 -8.50
CA TRP A 25 14.48 2.01 -9.95
C TRP A 25 13.07 1.88 -10.52
N ILE A 26 12.13 1.28 -9.78
CA ILE A 26 10.73 1.22 -10.23
C ILE A 26 10.19 2.63 -10.36
N ASN A 27 10.42 3.50 -9.37
CA ASN A 27 9.99 4.90 -9.46
C ASN A 27 10.65 5.66 -10.60
N LYS A 28 11.93 5.40 -10.89
CA LYS A 28 12.60 5.97 -12.06
C LYS A 28 11.97 5.48 -13.37
N TYR A 29 11.71 4.20 -13.49
CA TYR A 29 11.06 3.60 -14.67
C TYR A 29 9.63 4.13 -14.87
N CYS A 30 8.91 4.26 -13.76
CA CYS A 30 7.57 4.80 -13.65
C CYS A 30 7.45 6.28 -14.06
N GLN A 31 8.47 7.10 -13.83
CA GLN A 31 8.45 8.51 -14.27
C GLN A 31 8.16 8.67 -15.77
N GLU A 32 8.54 7.68 -16.58
CA GLU A 32 8.36 7.68 -18.04
C GLU A 32 7.24 6.75 -18.51
N ASN A 33 6.78 5.80 -17.68
CA ASN A 33 5.92 4.69 -18.10
C ASN A 33 4.76 4.39 -17.14
N CYS A 34 4.41 5.30 -16.22
CA CYS A 34 3.34 5.03 -15.25
C CYS A 34 1.96 4.88 -15.87
N PHE A 35 1.14 4.04 -15.22
CA PHE A 35 -0.30 3.99 -15.42
C PHE A 35 -0.96 4.82 -14.32
N VAL A 36 -1.92 5.63 -14.72
CA VAL A 36 -2.62 6.57 -13.85
C VAL A 36 -4.09 6.20 -13.88
N SER A 37 -4.72 6.13 -12.71
CA SER A 37 -6.17 5.89 -12.65
C SER A 37 -6.91 7.11 -13.24
N VAL A 38 -7.91 6.92 -14.09
CA VAL A 38 -8.65 8.08 -14.64
C VAL A 38 -9.80 8.44 -13.71
N GLN A 39 -9.83 9.67 -13.19
CA GLN A 39 -10.93 10.13 -12.35
C GLN A 39 -12.21 10.29 -13.20
N GLY A 40 -13.32 9.67 -12.77
CA GLY A 40 -14.58 9.66 -13.52
C GLY A 40 -14.88 8.36 -14.28
N SER A 41 -13.97 7.38 -14.24
CA SER A 41 -14.32 5.99 -14.54
C SER A 41 -15.33 5.48 -13.52
N LEU A 42 -16.38 4.80 -13.98
CA LEU A 42 -17.12 3.88 -13.12
C LEU A 42 -16.11 2.97 -12.41
N GLU A 43 -16.36 2.76 -11.12
CA GLU A 43 -15.53 2.07 -10.13
C GLU A 43 -14.48 1.12 -10.74
N GLY A 44 -13.21 1.53 -10.75
CA GLY A 44 -12.07 0.62 -10.93
C GLY A 44 -11.76 0.13 -12.36
N GLU A 45 -12.41 0.64 -13.41
CA GLU A 45 -12.31 0.01 -14.75
C GLU A 45 -11.35 0.66 -15.77
N THR A 46 -10.81 1.87 -15.56
CA THR A 46 -9.87 2.46 -16.52
C THR A 46 -8.62 3.06 -15.87
N TRP A 47 -7.56 2.26 -15.88
CA TRP A 47 -6.18 2.74 -15.78
C TRP A 47 -5.73 3.11 -17.19
N GLY A 48 -5.38 4.39 -17.39
CA GLY A 48 -4.94 4.93 -18.67
C GLY A 48 -3.44 5.20 -18.69
N THR A 49 -2.88 5.30 -19.89
CA THR A 49 -1.55 5.87 -20.12
C THR A 49 -1.66 7.40 -20.04
N GLY A 50 -1.10 8.01 -19.00
CA GLY A 50 -1.06 9.46 -18.86
C GLY A 50 0.34 9.93 -18.51
N GLU A 51 0.84 10.96 -19.20
CA GLU A 51 2.09 11.63 -18.81
C GLU A 51 1.87 12.36 -17.48
N ARG A 52 2.77 12.12 -16.52
CA ARG A 52 2.75 12.84 -15.25
C ARG A 52 3.32 14.24 -15.44
N SER A 53 2.59 15.26 -14.98
CA SER A 53 3.20 16.42 -14.34
C SER A 53 3.32 16.14 -12.84
N LEU A 54 4.52 16.31 -12.25
CA LEU A 54 4.76 16.10 -10.81
C LEU A 54 3.89 17.00 -9.92
N ASP A 55 3.29 18.04 -10.51
CA ASP A 55 2.63 19.15 -9.81
C ASP A 55 1.08 19.08 -9.89
N ASP A 56 0.51 18.20 -10.72
CA ASP A 56 -0.94 18.11 -10.87
C ASP A 56 -1.55 17.17 -9.82
N LYS A 57 -2.19 17.76 -8.82
CA LYS A 57 -2.82 17.06 -7.68
C LYS A 57 -4.21 16.50 -8.00
N ARG A 58 -4.70 16.64 -9.23
CA ARG A 58 -6.06 16.23 -9.63
C ARG A 58 -6.20 14.77 -10.07
N PHE A 59 -5.10 14.07 -10.30
CA PHE A 59 -5.08 12.67 -10.75
C PHE A 59 -4.19 11.88 -9.77
N SER A 60 -4.76 11.09 -8.83
CA SER A 60 -5.30 9.73 -8.98
C SER A 60 -4.19 8.68 -8.79
N GLU A 61 -4.52 7.57 -8.12
CA GLU A 61 -3.58 6.49 -7.76
C GLU A 61 -2.71 6.08 -8.97
N VAL A 62 -1.44 5.75 -8.72
CA VAL A 62 -0.44 5.43 -9.75
C VAL A 62 0.15 4.04 -9.50
N HIS A 63 0.21 3.20 -10.53
CA HIS A 63 0.94 1.92 -10.43
C HIS A 63 1.92 1.71 -11.60
N PRO A 64 2.97 0.88 -11.40
CA PRO A 64 3.86 0.49 -12.49
C PRO A 64 3.12 -0.28 -13.59
N PRO A 65 3.61 -0.30 -14.85
CA PRO A 65 2.97 -1.04 -15.93
C PRO A 65 2.54 -2.45 -15.59
N SER A 66 1.38 -2.86 -16.07
CA SER A 66 0.80 -4.17 -15.79
C SER A 66 1.71 -5.32 -16.20
N GLU A 67 2.45 -5.18 -17.30
CA GLU A 67 3.45 -6.15 -17.74
C GLU A 67 4.56 -6.33 -16.70
N LEU A 68 5.01 -5.23 -16.07
CA LEU A 68 6.04 -5.29 -15.04
C LEU A 68 5.51 -6.01 -13.80
N ILE A 69 4.31 -5.65 -13.34
CA ILE A 69 3.68 -6.27 -12.16
C ILE A 69 3.47 -7.76 -12.40
N ILE A 70 2.89 -8.14 -13.55
CA ILE A 70 2.64 -9.54 -13.93
C ILE A 70 3.95 -10.31 -14.05
N GLY A 71 4.98 -9.73 -14.69
CA GLY A 71 6.29 -10.37 -14.84
C GLY A 71 6.97 -10.64 -13.50
N VAL A 72 6.95 -9.64 -12.60
CA VAL A 72 7.48 -9.79 -11.24
C VAL A 72 6.72 -10.86 -10.47
N ILE A 73 5.38 -10.84 -10.49
CA ILE A 73 4.58 -11.82 -9.73
C ILE A 73 4.75 -13.23 -10.28
N THR A 74 4.85 -13.38 -11.59
CA THR A 74 5.18 -14.65 -12.24
C THR A 74 6.54 -15.19 -11.78
N ALA A 75 7.54 -14.32 -11.65
CA ALA A 75 8.87 -14.70 -11.15
C ALA A 75 8.85 -15.07 -9.64
N LEU A 76 8.07 -14.34 -8.83
CA LEU A 76 7.96 -14.57 -7.39
C LEU A 76 7.06 -15.76 -7.01
N GLU A 77 6.17 -16.16 -7.91
CA GLU A 77 5.15 -17.20 -7.73
C GLU A 77 4.99 -18.05 -9.00
N PRO A 78 6.00 -18.87 -9.36
CA PRO A 78 5.98 -19.63 -10.61
C PRO A 78 4.82 -20.64 -10.69
N LEU A 79 4.36 -21.17 -9.55
CA LEU A 79 3.20 -22.06 -9.49
C LEU A 79 1.88 -21.32 -9.78
N LEU A 80 1.76 -20.04 -9.42
CA LEU A 80 0.60 -19.23 -9.83
C LEU A 80 0.54 -19.12 -11.35
N ALA A 81 1.70 -18.93 -11.98
CA ALA A 81 1.80 -18.85 -13.43
C ALA A 81 1.41 -20.16 -14.13
N GLN A 82 1.78 -21.29 -13.53
CA GLN A 82 1.47 -22.62 -14.06
C GLN A 82 -0.04 -22.93 -14.09
N TYR A 83 -0.81 -22.49 -13.09
CA TYR A 83 -2.22 -22.89 -12.93
C TYR A 83 -3.23 -21.81 -13.28
N TRP A 84 -2.94 -20.53 -13.04
CA TRP A 84 -3.93 -19.46 -13.11
C TRP A 84 -3.71 -18.49 -14.27
N LEU A 85 -2.46 -18.19 -14.63
CA LEU A 85 -2.18 -17.25 -15.71
C LEU A 85 -2.67 -17.77 -17.07
N THR A 86 -2.57 -19.06 -17.36
CA THR A 86 -3.14 -19.64 -18.58
C THR A 86 -4.65 -19.39 -18.67
N ALA A 87 -5.38 -19.63 -17.57
CA ALA A 87 -6.82 -19.38 -17.51
C ALA A 87 -7.16 -17.88 -17.62
N PHE A 88 -6.39 -17.00 -16.96
CA PHE A 88 -6.64 -15.56 -17.02
C PHE A 88 -6.27 -14.94 -18.37
N VAL A 89 -5.22 -15.42 -19.04
CA VAL A 89 -4.83 -14.94 -20.38
C VAL A 89 -5.88 -15.33 -21.42
N ASP A 90 -6.41 -16.55 -21.34
CA ASP A 90 -7.47 -17.00 -22.25
C ASP A 90 -8.82 -16.29 -21.99
N LEU A 91 -9.11 -15.90 -20.75
CA LEU A 91 -10.37 -15.24 -20.35
C LEU A 91 -10.32 -13.71 -20.43
N TYR A 92 -9.14 -13.11 -20.26
CA TYR A 92 -8.95 -11.67 -20.21
C TYR A 92 -7.86 -11.25 -21.20
N ALA A 93 -8.28 -10.80 -22.38
CA ALA A 93 -7.41 -10.11 -23.34
C ALA A 93 -6.87 -8.74 -22.84
N ASN A 94 -7.18 -8.36 -21.59
CA ASN A 94 -6.85 -7.07 -21.00
C ASN A 94 -6.05 -7.27 -19.70
N LYS A 95 -4.79 -6.81 -19.72
CA LYS A 95 -3.82 -6.92 -18.61
C LYS A 95 -4.27 -6.21 -17.34
N GLU A 96 -5.03 -5.12 -17.44
CA GLU A 96 -5.58 -4.40 -16.29
C GLU A 96 -6.61 -5.25 -15.54
N LYS A 97 -7.47 -5.96 -16.29
CA LYS A 97 -8.47 -6.86 -15.70
C LYS A 97 -7.81 -8.02 -14.95
N ILE A 98 -6.65 -8.49 -15.44
CA ILE A 98 -5.84 -9.49 -14.73
C ILE A 98 -5.35 -8.93 -13.39
N LEU A 99 -4.83 -7.70 -13.36
CA LEU A 99 -4.41 -7.08 -12.09
C LEU A 99 -5.56 -6.90 -11.10
N VAL A 100 -6.74 -6.47 -11.58
CA VAL A 100 -7.95 -6.36 -10.76
C VAL A 100 -8.32 -7.71 -10.16
N ALA A 101 -8.39 -8.75 -10.98
CA ALA A 101 -8.72 -10.10 -10.52
C ALA A 101 -7.72 -10.62 -9.47
N LEU A 102 -6.44 -10.29 -9.62
CA LEU A 102 -5.38 -10.67 -8.68
C LEU A 102 -5.28 -9.76 -7.45
N GLY A 103 -6.06 -8.68 -7.36
CA GLY A 103 -5.99 -7.71 -6.26
C GLY A 103 -4.68 -6.90 -6.24
N LEU A 104 -4.04 -6.74 -7.41
CA LEU A 104 -2.78 -6.05 -7.60
C LEU A 104 -2.94 -4.63 -8.17
N ASN A 105 -4.17 -4.24 -8.46
CA ASN A 105 -4.51 -2.94 -9.03
C ASN A 105 -4.58 -1.84 -7.96
N PHE A 106 -3.43 -1.39 -7.46
CA PHE A 106 -3.33 -0.35 -6.44
C PHE A 106 -2.00 0.41 -6.54
N ASP A 107 -1.95 1.60 -5.95
CA ASP A 107 -0.71 2.38 -5.84
C ASP A 107 0.21 1.83 -4.73
N PRO A 108 1.38 1.25 -5.08
CA PRO A 108 2.26 0.64 -4.10
C PRO A 108 2.97 1.66 -3.21
N GLU A 109 3.16 2.89 -3.67
CA GLU A 109 3.77 3.98 -2.91
C GLU A 109 2.80 4.47 -1.83
N LEU A 110 1.53 4.67 -2.17
CA LEU A 110 0.48 5.04 -1.21
C LEU A 110 0.26 3.94 -0.18
N GLU A 111 0.20 2.67 -0.61
CA GLU A 111 0.06 1.54 0.32
C GLU A 111 1.23 1.42 1.29
N LEU A 112 2.47 1.58 0.82
CA LEU A 112 3.63 1.58 1.72
C LEU A 112 3.55 2.72 2.75
N LYS A 113 3.15 3.93 2.34
CA LYS A 113 2.95 5.06 3.27
C LYS A 113 1.89 4.76 4.32
N LYS A 114 0.75 4.16 3.94
CA LYS A 114 -0.29 3.73 4.89
C LYS A 114 0.24 2.72 5.89
N ILE A 115 1.06 1.76 5.45
CA ILE A 115 1.69 0.76 6.33
C ILE A 115 2.69 1.42 7.29
N GLU A 116 3.55 2.31 6.79
CA GLU A 116 4.49 3.07 7.60
C GLU A 116 3.75 3.96 8.62
N GLN A 117 2.63 4.56 8.21
CA GLN A 117 1.76 5.35 9.06
C GLN A 117 1.15 4.49 10.19
N LYS A 118 0.57 3.34 9.86
CA LYS A 118 0.01 2.45 10.88
C LYS A 118 1.07 1.96 11.87
N ASN A 119 2.30 1.76 11.41
CA ASN A 119 3.39 1.29 12.25
C ASN A 119 3.85 2.35 13.27
N TRP A 120 3.91 3.65 12.92
CA TRP A 120 4.24 4.67 13.93
C TRP A 120 3.11 4.87 14.94
N GLU A 121 1.84 4.85 14.49
CA GLU A 121 0.66 4.96 15.38
C GLU A 121 0.64 3.82 16.40
N SER A 122 0.92 2.59 15.94
CA SER A 122 0.99 1.40 16.81
C SER A 122 2.15 1.48 17.81
N GLN A 123 3.25 2.16 17.47
CA GLN A 123 4.39 2.35 18.38
C GLN A 123 4.14 3.44 19.42
N GLN A 124 3.34 4.46 19.11
CA GLN A 124 3.01 5.53 20.07
C GLN A 124 2.00 5.12 21.14
N LEU A 125 1.04 4.26 20.79
CA LEU A 125 0.08 3.71 21.76
C LEU A 125 0.75 2.83 22.85
N VAL A 126 2.00 2.39 22.63
CA VAL A 126 2.79 1.62 23.61
C VAL A 126 3.49 2.54 24.62
N ILE A 127 3.51 3.87 24.39
CA ILE A 127 4.26 4.85 25.20
C ILE A 127 3.33 5.69 26.09
N GLU A 128 2.08 5.30 26.36
CA GLU A 128 1.35 5.95 27.45
C GLU A 128 2.04 5.66 28.79
N PRO A 129 2.62 6.65 29.49
CA PRO A 129 3.18 6.42 30.80
C PRO A 129 2.02 6.10 31.75
N GLU A 130 2.12 4.97 32.44
CA GLU A 130 1.33 4.70 33.64
C GLU A 130 1.45 5.95 34.54
N VAL A 131 0.34 6.69 34.71
CA VAL A 131 0.28 7.82 35.63
C VAL A 131 0.46 7.23 37.02
N VAL A 132 1.71 7.18 37.48
CA VAL A 132 2.04 6.86 38.87
C VAL A 132 1.49 8.04 39.69
N LEU A 133 0.33 7.83 40.29
CA LEU A 133 -0.16 8.69 41.37
C LEU A 133 0.83 8.49 42.54
N ASP A 134 1.79 9.40 42.67
CA ASP A 134 2.70 9.41 43.81
C ASP A 134 1.95 9.95 45.03
N ASP A 135 1.59 9.05 45.96
CA ASP A 135 0.83 9.31 47.19
C ASP A 135 1.61 10.09 48.27
N ASN A 136 2.75 10.70 47.96
CA ASN A 136 3.61 11.35 48.97
C ASN A 136 3.76 12.87 48.79
N ILE A 137 2.65 13.62 48.86
CA ILE A 137 2.71 15.07 49.18
C ILE A 137 2.31 15.27 50.64
N PRO A 138 3.24 15.63 51.56
CA PRO A 138 2.88 16.01 52.91
C PRO A 138 2.10 17.33 52.90
N HIS A 139 0.87 17.31 53.40
CA HIS A 139 0.09 18.53 53.67
C HIS A 139 0.72 19.31 54.83
N GLU A 140 1.66 20.21 54.55
CA GLU A 140 2.11 21.18 55.55
C GLU A 140 1.14 22.39 55.55
N LYS A 141 0.23 22.40 56.52
CA LYS A 141 -0.59 23.57 56.86
C LYS A 141 0.32 24.63 57.47
N ARG A 142 0.43 25.80 56.84
CA ARG A 142 0.93 27.02 57.50
C ARG A 142 -0.10 28.15 57.37
N TYR A 143 -0.87 28.32 58.45
CA TYR A 143 -1.50 29.59 58.77
C TYR A 143 -0.41 30.58 59.16
N LEU A 144 -0.40 31.78 58.60
CA LEU A 144 -0.01 32.98 59.35
C LEU A 144 -0.82 34.21 58.87
N SER A 145 -1.49 34.76 59.88
CA SER A 145 -2.21 36.03 60.00
C SER A 145 -1.47 37.26 59.43
N THR A 146 -2.26 38.14 58.81
CA THR A 146 -2.32 39.62 58.92
C THR A 146 -1.08 40.39 59.40
N GLN A 147 -0.69 41.38 58.59
CA GLN A 147 -0.68 42.81 58.96
C GLN A 147 -0.91 43.67 57.71
#